data_AF-A0A9E5JF18-F1
#
_entry.id   AF-A0A9E5JF18-F1
#
_cell.length_a   1.000
_cell.length_b   1.000
_cell.length_c   1.000
_cell.angle_alpha   90.00
_cell.angle_beta   90.00
_cell.angle_gamma   90.00
#
_symmetry.space_group_name_H-M   'P 1'
#
loop_
_entity.id
_entity.type
_entity.pdbx_description
1 polymer ?
#
loop_
_entity_poly.entity_id
_entity_poly.type
_entity_poly.pdbx_seq_one_letter_code
_entity_poly.pdbx_strand_id
1 'polypeptide(L)'
;MLPRETNSTSFSSRQLRRARPCCTPRTRPTDQVAQFRERCCSQEASLRATHRGSHDSISRDSCRRLGMKQALVVARKDLLVEFRARLLLVRVIPFALLVLVLFAVALDSEPLILRAASGLVWLTMLFSTLLLVQRTYDVETQDAALEVLLTSAVEPVNVFFGKLFAAFVQLLVLSVLLVFGAIVLYGATVSGSNVVLLVTIVVSAAWGLASVGTLYGAVVANMNGRDSLLALLALPVLAPLLIGASRATEAAFGSQTIDTASGWAWVALLAVFAVVFSAAGAAAFGALME
;
A
#
# COMPACT_ATOMS: atom_id res chain seq x y z
N MET A 1 7.26 -69.00 50.60
CA MET A 1 5.82 -68.99 50.93
C MET A 1 5.41 -67.53 51.15
N LEU A 2 4.49 -67.04 50.29
CA LEU A 2 3.48 -65.93 50.35
C LEU A 2 3.44 -64.94 51.56
N PRO A 3 2.71 -63.79 51.54
CA PRO A 3 1.75 -63.25 50.53
C PRO A 3 1.76 -61.71 50.27
N ARG A 4 0.84 -61.32 49.36
CA ARG A 4 0.12 -60.04 49.10
C ARG A 4 -0.24 -59.13 50.29
N GLU A 5 -0.42 -57.83 50.01
CA GLU A 5 -1.57 -56.92 50.36
C GLU A 5 -1.19 -55.46 49.98
N THR A 6 -1.81 -54.80 48.98
CA THR A 6 -2.93 -53.84 49.07
C THR A 6 -2.83 -52.75 50.15
N ASN A 7 -2.75 -51.46 49.75
CA ASN A 7 -3.58 -50.44 50.40
C ASN A 7 -3.78 -49.18 49.54
N SER A 8 -5.05 -48.76 49.50
CA SER A 8 -5.60 -47.52 48.97
C SER A 8 -5.47 -46.37 49.96
N THR A 9 -5.39 -45.12 49.50
CA THR A 9 -6.03 -43.98 50.21
C THR A 9 -6.37 -42.84 49.25
N SER A 10 -7.64 -42.45 49.30
CA SER A 10 -8.23 -41.21 48.80
C SER A 10 -7.68 -39.98 49.51
N PHE A 11 -7.65 -38.79 48.89
CA PHE A 11 -7.96 -37.56 49.63
C PHE A 11 -8.43 -36.38 48.76
N SER A 12 -9.71 -36.08 48.95
CA SER A 12 -10.40 -34.80 49.11
C SER A 12 -9.82 -33.48 48.58
N SER A 13 -10.75 -32.77 47.96
CA SER A 13 -10.79 -31.36 47.57
C SER A 13 -10.67 -30.31 48.70
N ARG A 14 -10.24 -29.10 48.27
CA ARG A 14 -10.46 -27.74 48.82
C ARG A 14 -9.45 -27.19 49.83
N GLN A 15 -9.14 -25.90 49.59
CA GLN A 15 -8.42 -24.87 50.38
C GLN A 15 -7.03 -24.55 49.79
N LEU A 16 -6.57 -23.32 49.55
CA LEU A 16 -7.00 -21.97 49.95
C LEU A 16 -6.29 -20.91 49.05
N ARG A 17 -7.05 -19.88 48.70
CA ARG A 17 -6.72 -18.44 48.52
C ARG A 17 -5.25 -17.93 48.40
N ARG A 18 -5.16 -16.94 47.48
CA ARG A 18 -4.33 -15.71 47.44
C ARG A 18 -2.94 -15.77 46.77
N ALA A 19 -2.86 -15.14 45.58
CA ALA A 19 -1.90 -14.08 45.30
C ALA A 19 -2.36 -13.26 44.06
N ARG A 20 -2.58 -11.95 44.22
CA ARG A 20 -2.29 -10.98 43.16
C ARG A 20 -0.79 -10.67 43.27
N PRO A 21 -0.08 -10.42 42.16
CA PRO A 21 0.26 -9.02 41.89
C PRO A 21 0.21 -8.64 40.40
N CYS A 22 0.20 -7.32 40.20
CA CYS A 22 0.34 -6.60 38.95
C CYS A 22 1.29 -7.22 37.92
N CYS A 23 0.80 -7.44 36.69
CA CYS A 23 1.58 -7.23 35.48
C CYS A 23 0.69 -6.55 34.44
N THR A 24 1.16 -5.40 33.98
CA THR A 24 0.67 -4.62 32.84
C THR A 24 0.50 -5.51 31.59
N PRO A 25 -0.58 -5.40 30.80
CA PRO A 25 -0.64 -6.10 29.52
C PRO A 25 0.17 -5.29 28.51
N ARG A 26 1.45 -5.61 28.43
CA ARG A 26 2.30 -5.33 27.28
C ARG A 26 1.80 -6.25 26.15
N THR A 27 0.88 -5.75 25.32
CA THR A 27 0.27 -6.53 24.23
C THR A 27 1.36 -7.07 23.30
N ARG A 28 1.59 -8.38 23.34
CA ARG A 28 2.49 -9.07 22.41
C ARG A 28 1.73 -9.26 21.08
N PRO A 29 2.41 -9.19 19.93
CA PRO A 29 1.79 -9.33 18.61
C PRO A 29 1.09 -10.70 18.40
N THR A 30 1.42 -11.72 19.19
CA THR A 30 0.76 -13.04 19.19
C THR A 30 -0.70 -13.01 19.67
N ASP A 31 -1.09 -12.05 20.52
CA ASP A 31 -2.46 -11.99 21.05
C ASP A 31 -3.47 -11.48 20.01
N GLN A 32 -3.03 -10.65 19.05
CA GLN A 32 -3.91 -10.15 17.99
C GLN A 32 -4.32 -11.26 16.99
N VAL A 33 -3.42 -12.21 16.72
CA VAL A 33 -3.72 -13.35 15.83
C VAL A 33 -4.72 -14.31 16.48
N ALA A 34 -4.58 -14.57 17.78
CA ALA A 34 -5.56 -15.35 18.54
C ALA A 34 -6.94 -14.67 18.58
N GLN A 35 -6.96 -13.35 18.80
CA GLN A 35 -8.19 -12.55 18.79
C GLN A 35 -8.87 -12.48 17.41
N PHE A 36 -8.11 -12.62 16.32
CA PHE A 36 -8.62 -12.65 14.95
C PHE A 36 -9.20 -14.04 14.61
N ARG A 37 -8.52 -15.11 15.05
CA ARG A 37 -8.97 -16.50 14.92
C ARG A 37 -10.32 -16.73 15.60
N GLU A 38 -10.52 -16.19 16.81
CA GLU A 38 -11.79 -16.31 17.54
C GLU A 38 -12.95 -15.57 16.86
N ARG A 39 -12.70 -14.40 16.25
CA ARG A 39 -13.74 -13.63 15.55
C ARG A 39 -14.15 -14.23 14.21
N CYS A 40 -13.20 -14.81 13.46
CA CYS A 40 -13.53 -15.54 12.22
C CYS A 40 -14.34 -16.81 12.51
N CYS A 41 -13.95 -17.57 13.53
CA CYS A 41 -14.64 -18.81 13.91
C CYS A 41 -16.07 -18.53 14.40
N SER A 42 -16.30 -17.42 15.14
CA SER A 42 -17.65 -17.03 15.54
C SER A 42 -18.54 -16.59 14.37
N GLN A 43 -17.92 -16.07 13.30
CA GLN A 43 -18.65 -15.53 12.15
C GLN A 43 -19.03 -16.63 11.13
N GLU A 44 -18.20 -17.65 10.94
CA GLU A 44 -18.52 -18.83 10.13
C GLU A 44 -19.63 -19.70 10.77
N ALA A 45 -19.63 -19.85 12.10
CA ALA A 45 -20.65 -20.61 12.82
C ALA A 45 -22.05 -19.96 12.69
N SER A 46 -22.12 -18.63 12.62
CA SER A 46 -23.35 -17.87 12.42
C SER A 46 -23.92 -17.99 10.99
N LEU A 47 -23.08 -18.33 10.00
CA LEU A 47 -23.47 -18.41 8.58
C LEU A 47 -24.03 -19.78 8.19
N ARG A 48 -23.58 -20.86 8.83
CA ARG A 48 -24.07 -22.23 8.55
C ARG A 48 -25.49 -22.50 9.04
N ALA A 49 -26.02 -21.70 9.96
CA ALA A 49 -27.32 -21.95 10.57
C ALA A 49 -28.52 -21.42 9.75
N THR A 50 -28.32 -20.55 8.76
CA THR A 50 -29.41 -19.64 8.36
C THR A 50 -29.93 -19.77 6.93
N HIS A 51 -29.32 -20.49 5.98
CA HIS A 51 -29.90 -20.46 4.61
C HIS A 51 -29.81 -21.78 3.82
N ARG A 52 -30.93 -22.50 3.88
CA ARG A 52 -31.40 -23.43 2.84
C ARG A 52 -32.42 -22.65 1.99
N GLY A 53 -32.05 -22.28 0.77
CA GLY A 53 -32.98 -21.74 -0.25
C GLY A 53 -32.72 -20.29 -0.67
N SER A 54 -32.69 -20.08 -2.01
CA SER A 54 -32.53 -18.82 -2.77
C SER A 54 -31.08 -18.32 -2.96
N HIS A 55 -30.36 -18.90 -3.93
CA HIS A 55 -28.91 -19.11 -3.82
C HIS A 55 -27.94 -18.27 -4.69
N ASP A 56 -28.36 -17.44 -5.66
CA ASP A 56 -27.36 -16.92 -6.65
C ASP A 56 -27.08 -15.41 -6.66
N SER A 57 -28.03 -14.51 -6.37
CA SER A 57 -27.78 -13.06 -6.46
C SER A 57 -27.30 -12.43 -5.15
N ILE A 58 -27.80 -12.89 -4.00
CA ILE A 58 -27.47 -12.36 -2.67
C ILE A 58 -26.08 -12.84 -2.18
N SER A 59 -25.61 -13.99 -2.71
CA SER A 59 -24.32 -14.59 -2.36
C SER A 59 -23.13 -13.79 -2.90
N ARG A 60 -23.18 -13.35 -4.18
CA ARG A 60 -22.10 -12.55 -4.79
C ARG A 60 -21.90 -11.21 -4.08
N ASP A 61 -22.99 -10.53 -3.75
CA ASP A 61 -22.96 -9.24 -3.06
C ASP A 61 -22.40 -9.33 -1.64
N SER A 62 -22.69 -10.43 -0.93
CA SER A 62 -22.16 -10.67 0.42
C SER A 62 -20.68 -11.05 0.39
N CYS A 63 -20.26 -11.89 -0.58
CA CYS A 63 -18.86 -12.25 -0.78
C CYS A 63 -18.01 -11.04 -1.18
N ARG A 64 -18.52 -10.19 -2.09
CA ARG A 64 -17.86 -8.95 -2.52
C ARG A 64 -17.72 -7.92 -1.40
N ARG A 65 -18.75 -7.79 -0.54
CA ARG A 65 -18.70 -6.94 0.67
C ARG A 65 -17.75 -7.50 1.74
N LEU A 66 -17.62 -8.82 1.85
CA LEU A 66 -16.64 -9.44 2.75
C LEU A 66 -15.20 -9.19 2.25
N GLY A 67 -14.95 -9.38 0.96
CA GLY A 67 -13.64 -9.14 0.36
C GLY A 67 -13.18 -7.68 0.46
N MET A 68 -14.08 -6.72 0.23
CA MET A 68 -13.75 -5.29 0.36
C MET A 68 -13.45 -4.88 1.81
N LYS A 69 -14.12 -5.49 2.79
CA LYS A 69 -13.80 -5.30 4.22
C LYS A 69 -12.45 -5.90 4.57
N GLN A 70 -12.10 -7.07 4.03
CA GLN A 70 -10.80 -7.69 4.23
C GLN A 70 -9.67 -6.85 3.62
N ALA A 71 -9.83 -6.38 2.37
CA ALA A 71 -8.87 -5.49 1.73
C ALA A 71 -8.64 -4.20 2.53
N LEU A 72 -9.71 -3.58 3.05
CA LEU A 72 -9.62 -2.39 3.88
C LEU A 72 -8.93 -2.65 5.22
N VAL A 73 -9.14 -3.82 5.83
CA VAL A 73 -8.47 -4.22 7.07
C VAL A 73 -6.97 -4.41 6.84
N VAL A 74 -6.59 -5.06 5.73
CA VAL A 74 -5.17 -5.21 5.33
C VAL A 74 -4.55 -3.84 5.09
N ALA A 75 -5.19 -3.00 4.26
CA ALA A 75 -4.72 -1.65 3.98
C ALA A 75 -4.54 -0.82 5.27
N ARG A 76 -5.51 -0.89 6.19
CA ARG A 76 -5.44 -0.18 7.47
C ARG A 76 -4.30 -0.70 8.34
N LYS A 77 -4.07 -2.02 8.36
CA LYS A 77 -2.96 -2.63 9.11
C LYS A 77 -1.64 -2.06 8.61
N ASP A 78 -1.41 -2.15 7.30
CA ASP A 78 -0.15 -1.75 6.68
C ASP A 78 0.09 -0.25 6.83
N LEU A 79 -0.95 0.56 6.60
CA LEU A 79 -0.87 2.01 6.80
C LEU A 79 -0.58 2.40 8.25
N LEU A 80 -1.13 1.68 9.24
CA LEU A 80 -0.86 1.92 10.66
C LEU A 80 0.56 1.51 11.04
N VAL A 81 1.06 0.39 10.53
CA VAL A 81 2.43 -0.07 10.74
C VAL A 81 3.39 0.99 10.20
N GLU A 82 3.15 1.47 8.99
CA GLU A 82 4.05 2.40 8.34
C GLU A 82 3.97 3.82 8.89
N PHE A 83 2.77 4.27 9.28
CA PHE A 83 2.59 5.54 9.97
C PHE A 83 3.27 5.52 11.35
N ARG A 84 3.22 4.38 12.06
CA ARG A 84 3.90 4.21 13.35
C ARG A 84 5.43 4.18 13.18
N ALA A 85 5.92 3.57 12.11
CA ALA A 85 7.32 3.63 11.72
C ALA A 85 7.76 5.03 11.25
N ARG A 86 6.81 5.94 11.02
CA ARG A 86 7.00 7.31 10.50
C ARG A 86 7.88 7.33 9.25
N LEU A 87 7.80 6.29 8.42
CA LEU A 87 8.70 6.10 7.28
C LEU A 87 8.62 7.30 6.32
N LEU A 88 7.39 7.68 5.98
CA LEU A 88 7.09 8.78 5.08
C LEU A 88 7.61 10.13 5.64
N LEU A 89 7.43 10.37 6.93
CA LEU A 89 7.83 11.61 7.61
C LEU A 89 9.35 11.74 7.83
N VAL A 90 10.03 10.64 8.19
CA VAL A 90 11.43 10.70 8.64
C VAL A 90 12.42 10.42 7.50
N ARG A 91 12.02 9.67 6.47
CA ARG A 91 12.92 9.27 5.38
C ARG A 91 12.56 9.92 4.05
N VAL A 92 11.29 9.84 3.66
CA VAL A 92 10.87 10.18 2.29
C VAL A 92 10.65 11.67 2.11
N ILE A 93 9.94 12.32 3.03
CA ILE A 93 9.68 13.76 2.96
C ILE A 93 10.97 14.59 2.98
N PRO A 94 11.94 14.35 3.90
CA PRO A 94 13.18 15.11 3.89
C PRO A 94 13.97 14.92 2.59
N PHE A 95 14.00 13.70 2.05
CA PHE A 95 14.62 13.42 0.75
C PHE A 95 13.93 14.20 -0.38
N ALA A 96 12.60 14.10 -0.48
CA ALA A 96 11.81 14.78 -1.50
C ALA A 96 11.96 16.31 -1.43
N LEU A 97 11.92 16.89 -0.23
CA LEU A 97 12.12 18.32 0.00
C LEU A 97 13.54 18.76 -0.37
N LEU A 98 14.55 17.99 0.02
CA LEU A 98 15.94 18.28 -0.32
C LEU A 98 16.12 18.30 -1.84
N VAL A 99 15.56 17.32 -2.56
CA VAL A 99 15.63 17.30 -4.03
C VAL A 99 14.92 18.52 -4.64
N LEU A 100 13.73 18.90 -4.15
CA LEU A 100 13.03 20.09 -4.63
C LEU A 100 13.86 21.37 -4.46
N VAL A 101 14.44 21.56 -3.26
CA VAL A 101 15.28 22.72 -2.93
C VAL A 101 16.55 22.73 -3.78
N LEU A 102 17.23 21.59 -3.93
CA LEU A 102 18.43 21.49 -4.76
C LEU A 102 18.15 21.89 -6.20
N PHE A 103 17.04 21.44 -6.78
CA PHE A 103 16.66 21.86 -8.12
C PHE A 103 16.22 23.32 -8.21
N ALA A 104 15.54 23.85 -7.19
CA ALA A 104 15.19 25.27 -7.12
C ALA A 104 16.43 26.16 -7.21
N VAL A 105 17.49 25.77 -6.49
CA VAL A 105 18.76 26.50 -6.46
C VAL A 105 19.60 26.25 -7.72
N ALA A 106 19.55 25.03 -8.27
CA ALA A 106 20.35 24.67 -9.45
C ALA A 106 19.82 25.32 -10.74
N LEU A 107 18.51 25.50 -10.87
CA LEU A 107 17.91 26.17 -12.01
C LEU A 107 17.82 27.67 -11.71
N ASP A 108 18.86 28.44 -12.02
CA ASP A 108 18.95 29.88 -11.72
C ASP A 108 18.09 30.78 -12.66
N SER A 109 17.18 30.19 -13.45
CA SER A 109 16.39 30.92 -14.46
C SER A 109 14.90 30.59 -14.37
N GLU A 110 14.07 31.58 -14.06
CA GLU A 110 12.61 31.45 -13.96
C GLU A 110 11.94 30.69 -15.13
N PRO A 111 12.20 31.00 -16.42
CA PRO A 111 11.53 30.29 -17.51
C PRO A 111 11.95 28.82 -17.62
N LEU A 112 13.19 28.50 -17.19
CA LEU A 112 13.69 27.13 -17.17
C LEU A 112 13.10 26.34 -16.00
N ILE A 113 12.98 26.98 -14.83
CA ILE A 113 12.35 26.40 -13.64
C ILE A 113 10.92 25.98 -13.96
N LEU A 114 10.08 26.86 -14.52
CA LEU A 114 8.68 26.53 -14.78
C LEU A 114 8.52 25.39 -15.80
N ARG A 115 9.39 25.33 -16.81
CA ARG A 115 9.35 24.26 -17.82
C ARG A 115 9.83 22.93 -17.28
N ALA A 116 10.82 22.94 -16.39
CA ALA A 116 11.34 21.72 -15.76
C ALA A 116 10.51 21.26 -14.56
N ALA A 117 9.77 22.16 -13.90
CA ALA A 117 9.03 21.90 -12.66
C ALA A 117 8.14 20.66 -12.73
N SER A 118 7.39 20.49 -13.83
CA SER A 118 6.53 19.32 -14.02
C SER A 118 7.34 18.02 -14.03
N GLY A 119 8.42 17.96 -14.81
CA GLY A 119 9.33 16.82 -14.86
C GLY A 119 10.00 16.53 -13.52
N LEU A 120 10.44 17.57 -12.81
CA LEU A 120 11.11 17.46 -11.51
C LEU A 120 10.19 16.90 -10.42
N VAL A 121 8.93 17.31 -10.37
CA VAL A 121 7.93 16.74 -9.46
C VAL A 121 7.79 15.23 -9.69
N TRP A 122 7.68 14.78 -10.94
CA TRP A 122 7.52 13.35 -11.21
C TRP A 122 8.83 12.57 -11.06
N LEU A 123 9.98 13.19 -11.29
CA LEU A 123 11.29 12.58 -11.05
C LEU A 123 11.54 12.37 -9.54
N THR A 124 11.24 13.38 -8.72
CA THR A 124 11.29 13.25 -7.26
C THR A 124 10.31 12.18 -6.77
N MET A 125 9.14 12.09 -7.39
CA MET A 125 8.14 11.07 -7.10
C MET A 125 8.62 9.66 -7.45
N LEU A 126 9.31 9.48 -8.59
CA LEU A 126 9.94 8.21 -8.99
C LEU A 126 10.93 7.74 -7.92
N PHE A 127 11.91 8.58 -7.58
CA PHE A 127 12.93 8.22 -6.59
C PHE A 127 12.31 7.89 -5.23
N SER A 128 11.32 8.66 -4.81
CA SER A 128 10.61 8.40 -3.56
C SER A 128 9.85 7.07 -3.58
N THR A 129 9.26 6.71 -4.73
CA THR A 129 8.59 5.42 -4.91
C THR A 129 9.59 4.27 -4.81
N LEU A 130 10.78 4.40 -5.41
CA LEU A 130 11.85 3.40 -5.30
C LEU A 130 12.29 3.21 -3.84
N LEU A 131 12.45 4.30 -3.09
CA LEU A 131 12.76 4.24 -1.65
C LEU A 131 11.65 3.57 -0.83
N LEU A 132 10.38 3.84 -1.16
CA LEU A 132 9.23 3.19 -0.51
C LEU A 132 9.27 1.68 -0.73
N VAL A 133 9.40 1.24 -1.99
CA VAL A 133 9.40 -0.18 -2.36
C VAL A 133 10.54 -0.95 -1.68
N GLN A 134 11.75 -0.39 -1.66
CA GLN A 134 12.90 -1.01 -0.97
C GLN A 134 12.62 -1.21 0.52
N ARG A 135 12.00 -0.23 1.17
CA ARG A 135 11.68 -0.30 2.60
C ARG A 135 10.56 -1.28 2.93
N THR A 136 9.52 -1.32 2.10
CA THR A 136 8.43 -2.28 2.28
C THR A 136 8.96 -3.71 2.21
N TYR A 137 9.92 -3.97 1.32
CA TYR A 137 10.58 -5.28 1.21
C TYR A 137 11.48 -5.62 2.41
N ASP A 138 12.30 -4.67 2.88
CA ASP A 138 13.12 -4.87 4.10
C ASP A 138 12.26 -5.31 5.30
N VAL A 139 11.04 -4.75 5.41
CA VAL A 139 10.10 -5.07 6.48
C VAL A 139 9.42 -6.43 6.24
N GLU A 140 9.00 -6.72 5.01
CA GLU A 140 8.32 -7.98 4.69
C GLU A 140 9.24 -9.21 4.82
N THR A 141 10.52 -9.09 4.45
CA THR A 141 11.51 -10.17 4.62
C THR A 141 11.83 -10.45 6.08
N GLN A 142 11.80 -9.42 6.95
CA GLN A 142 12.06 -9.58 8.37
C GLN A 142 10.88 -10.21 9.14
N ASP A 143 9.65 -9.95 8.69
CA ASP A 143 8.43 -10.36 9.42
C ASP A 143 7.86 -11.73 9.00
N ALA A 144 8.45 -12.43 8.02
CA ALA A 144 7.92 -13.69 7.45
C ALA A 144 6.41 -13.62 7.12
N ALA A 145 5.91 -12.41 6.87
CA ALA A 145 4.47 -12.13 6.82
C ALA A 145 3.77 -12.83 5.66
N LEU A 146 4.52 -13.15 4.61
CA LEU A 146 4.05 -13.88 3.43
C LEU A 146 3.68 -15.34 3.77
N GLU A 147 4.47 -16.01 4.61
CA GLU A 147 4.18 -17.39 5.07
C GLU A 147 2.90 -17.46 5.91
N VAL A 148 2.67 -16.45 6.76
CA VAL A 148 1.45 -16.36 7.59
C VAL A 148 0.22 -16.04 6.75
N LEU A 149 0.36 -15.21 5.70
CA LEU A 149 -0.73 -14.88 4.77
C LEU A 149 -1.11 -16.07 3.88
N LEU A 150 -0.14 -16.86 3.42
CA LEU A 150 -0.39 -18.09 2.63
C LEU A 150 -1.11 -19.18 3.44
N THR A 151 -0.91 -19.20 4.76
CA THR A 151 -1.62 -20.14 5.66
C THR A 151 -3.05 -19.65 6.01
N SER A 152 -3.37 -18.41 5.68
CA SER A 152 -4.67 -17.78 5.96
C SER A 152 -5.59 -17.89 4.74
N ALA A 153 -6.83 -18.36 4.91
CA ALA A 153 -7.83 -18.52 3.84
C ALA A 153 -8.39 -17.16 3.34
N VAL A 154 -7.52 -16.26 2.87
CA VAL A 154 -7.88 -14.95 2.31
C VAL A 154 -7.65 -14.99 0.81
N GLU A 155 -8.62 -14.50 0.04
CA GLU A 155 -8.46 -14.36 -1.42
C GLU A 155 -7.24 -13.47 -1.75
N PRO A 156 -6.28 -13.94 -2.56
CA PRO A 156 -5.04 -13.22 -2.89
C PRO A 156 -5.28 -11.83 -3.49
N VAL A 157 -6.37 -11.69 -4.26
CA VAL A 157 -6.80 -10.44 -4.87
C VAL A 157 -7.12 -9.37 -3.83
N ASN A 158 -7.72 -9.74 -2.69
CA ASN A 158 -8.06 -8.78 -1.63
C ASN A 158 -6.81 -8.27 -0.90
N VAL A 159 -5.78 -9.11 -0.78
CA VAL A 159 -4.48 -8.71 -0.23
C VAL A 159 -3.78 -7.73 -1.17
N PHE A 160 -3.80 -8.00 -2.49
CA PHE A 160 -3.24 -7.09 -3.50
C PHE A 160 -3.87 -5.70 -3.44
N PHE A 161 -5.21 -5.61 -3.47
CA PHE A 161 -5.90 -4.31 -3.39
C PHE A 161 -5.67 -3.60 -2.05
N GLY A 162 -5.51 -4.35 -0.96
CA GLY A 162 -5.13 -3.79 0.34
C GLY A 162 -3.77 -3.10 0.31
N LYS A 163 -2.73 -3.79 -0.20
CA LYS A 163 -1.37 -3.25 -0.35
C LYS A 163 -1.33 -2.09 -1.35
N LEU A 164 -1.99 -2.23 -2.49
CA LEU A 164 -2.08 -1.18 -3.51
C LEU A 164 -2.71 0.08 -2.93
N PHE A 165 -3.80 -0.03 -2.18
CA PHE A 165 -4.46 1.12 -1.57
C PHE A 165 -3.59 1.80 -0.50
N ALA A 166 -2.87 1.03 0.32
CA ALA A 166 -1.94 1.59 1.29
C ALA A 166 -0.82 2.39 0.60
N ALA A 167 -0.18 1.81 -0.42
CA ALA A 167 0.83 2.48 -1.22
C ALA A 167 0.28 3.73 -1.94
N PHE A 168 -0.93 3.63 -2.51
CA PHE A 168 -1.60 4.75 -3.16
C PHE A 168 -1.79 5.93 -2.22
N VAL A 169 -2.28 5.72 -0.99
CA VAL A 169 -2.48 6.80 -0.02
C VAL A 169 -1.17 7.50 0.32
N GLN A 170 -0.08 6.74 0.49
CA GLN A 170 1.23 7.31 0.79
C GLN A 170 1.78 8.14 -0.37
N LEU A 171 1.71 7.59 -1.57
CA LEU A 171 2.14 8.29 -2.78
C LEU A 171 1.26 9.51 -3.06
N LEU A 172 -0.03 9.44 -2.74
CA LEU A 172 -0.94 10.58 -2.86
C LEU A 172 -0.51 11.71 -1.91
N VAL A 173 -0.26 11.42 -0.62
CA VAL A 173 0.22 12.42 0.34
C VAL A 173 1.52 13.06 -0.13
N LEU A 174 2.47 12.25 -0.60
CA LEU A 174 3.75 12.74 -1.10
C LEU A 174 3.58 13.60 -2.35
N SER A 175 2.76 13.18 -3.31
CA SER A 175 2.52 13.93 -4.54
C SER A 175 1.87 15.29 -4.27
N VAL A 176 0.92 15.37 -3.32
CA VAL A 176 0.34 16.64 -2.89
C VAL A 176 1.40 17.55 -2.28
N LEU A 177 2.28 17.01 -1.43
CA LEU A 177 3.40 17.77 -0.86
C LEU A 177 4.37 18.26 -1.93
N LEU A 178 4.69 17.43 -2.92
CA LEU A 178 5.58 17.80 -4.02
C LEU A 178 4.98 18.87 -4.93
N VAL A 179 3.70 18.75 -5.28
CA VAL A 179 2.97 19.75 -6.07
C VAL A 179 2.87 21.07 -5.30
N PHE A 180 2.57 21.02 -4.00
CA PHE A 180 2.59 22.21 -3.14
C PHE A 180 3.99 22.84 -3.09
N GLY A 181 5.03 22.03 -2.93
CA GLY A 181 6.42 22.47 -2.99
C GLY A 181 6.76 23.13 -4.33
N ALA A 182 6.30 22.59 -5.46
CA ALA A 182 6.48 23.20 -6.77
C ALA A 182 5.76 24.55 -6.90
N ILE A 183 4.55 24.69 -6.37
CA ILE A 183 3.83 25.98 -6.39
C ILE A 183 4.60 27.04 -5.58
N VAL A 184 5.09 26.68 -4.39
CA VAL A 184 5.76 27.63 -3.48
C VAL A 184 7.19 27.94 -3.90
N LEU A 185 7.99 26.93 -4.31
CA LEU A 185 9.41 27.10 -4.63
C LEU A 185 9.64 27.49 -6.08
N TYR A 186 8.82 27.01 -7.01
CA TYR A 186 9.01 27.23 -8.45
C TYR A 186 8.09 28.31 -9.03
N GLY A 187 7.18 28.86 -8.23
CA GLY A 187 6.24 29.89 -8.68
C GLY A 187 5.19 29.38 -9.69
N ALA A 188 4.92 28.06 -9.70
CA ALA A 188 3.93 27.49 -10.61
C ALA A 188 2.53 28.06 -10.32
N THR A 189 1.87 28.62 -11.33
CA THR A 189 0.51 29.15 -11.20
C THR A 189 -0.49 28.12 -11.68
N VAL A 190 -1.57 27.92 -10.93
CA VAL A 190 -2.65 27.00 -11.30
C VAL A 190 -3.94 27.81 -11.38
N SER A 191 -4.47 27.96 -12.59
CA SER A 191 -5.80 28.55 -12.78
C SER A 191 -6.87 27.65 -12.16
N GLY A 192 -7.95 28.24 -11.62
CA GLY A 192 -9.05 27.49 -11.00
C GLY A 192 -9.66 26.41 -11.90
N SER A 193 -9.66 26.63 -13.22
CA SER A 193 -10.11 25.64 -14.22
C SER A 193 -9.20 24.41 -14.31
N ASN A 194 -7.90 24.58 -14.06
CA ASN A 194 -6.89 23.55 -14.22
C ASN A 194 -6.71 22.71 -12.95
N VAL A 195 -7.31 23.11 -11.83
CA VAL A 195 -7.27 22.36 -10.57
C VAL A 195 -7.86 20.96 -10.75
N VAL A 196 -8.98 20.84 -11.47
CA VAL A 196 -9.60 19.53 -11.75
C VAL A 196 -8.64 18.64 -12.53
N LEU A 197 -7.99 19.20 -13.56
CA LEU A 197 -7.01 18.50 -14.37
C LEU A 197 -5.83 18.04 -13.49
N LEU A 198 -5.26 18.94 -12.69
CA LEU A 198 -4.16 18.62 -11.76
C LEU A 198 -4.51 17.50 -10.79
N VAL A 199 -5.70 17.55 -10.17
CA VAL A 199 -6.17 16.50 -9.25
C VAL A 199 -6.29 15.16 -9.98
N THR A 200 -6.86 15.14 -11.19
CA THR A 200 -6.98 13.88 -11.96
C THR A 200 -5.62 13.30 -12.34
N ILE A 201 -4.62 14.14 -12.67
CA ILE A 201 -3.24 13.68 -12.93
C ILE A 201 -2.65 13.07 -11.66
N VAL A 202 -2.72 13.81 -10.55
CA VAL A 202 -2.13 13.38 -9.27
C VAL A 202 -2.69 12.03 -8.84
N VAL A 203 -4.02 11.88 -8.91
CA VAL A 203 -4.68 10.62 -8.54
C VAL A 203 -4.32 9.48 -9.50
N SER A 204 -4.39 9.70 -10.82
CA SER A 204 -4.11 8.65 -11.81
C SER A 204 -2.65 8.20 -11.79
N ALA A 205 -1.71 9.14 -11.72
CA ALA A 205 -0.28 8.84 -11.65
C ALA A 205 0.12 8.20 -10.32
N ALA A 206 -0.41 8.65 -9.18
CA ALA A 206 -0.17 8.02 -7.88
C ALA A 206 -0.72 6.58 -7.86
N TRP A 207 -1.90 6.35 -8.45
CA TRP A 207 -2.46 5.00 -8.58
C TRP A 207 -1.60 4.11 -9.48
N GLY A 208 -1.17 4.63 -10.63
CA GLY A 208 -0.27 3.92 -11.55
C GLY A 208 1.05 3.53 -10.87
N LEU A 209 1.70 4.48 -10.18
CA LEU A 209 2.93 4.21 -9.41
C LEU A 209 2.68 3.19 -8.29
N ALA A 210 1.57 3.29 -7.56
CA ALA A 210 1.22 2.34 -6.52
C ALA A 210 1.00 0.93 -7.07
N SER A 211 0.31 0.81 -8.22
CA SER A 211 0.04 -0.47 -8.86
C SER A 211 1.34 -1.16 -9.32
N VAL A 212 2.25 -0.41 -9.94
CA VAL A 212 3.58 -0.89 -10.32
C VAL A 212 4.39 -1.25 -9.07
N GLY A 213 4.50 -0.34 -8.10
CA GLY A 213 5.24 -0.59 -6.86
C GLY A 213 4.77 -1.84 -6.11
N THR A 214 3.45 -2.05 -6.05
CA THR A 214 2.87 -3.24 -5.41
C THR A 214 3.17 -4.53 -6.18
N LEU A 215 3.03 -4.50 -7.51
CA LEU A 215 3.34 -5.64 -8.37
C LEU A 215 4.81 -6.05 -8.26
N TYR A 216 5.71 -5.08 -8.37
CA TYR A 216 7.15 -5.32 -8.23
C TYR A 216 7.51 -5.75 -6.81
N GLY A 217 6.94 -5.12 -5.78
CA GLY A 217 7.15 -5.53 -4.39
C GLY A 217 6.82 -7.00 -4.15
N ALA A 218 5.74 -7.50 -4.76
CA ALA A 218 5.37 -8.91 -4.69
C ALA A 218 6.37 -9.85 -5.39
N VAL A 219 6.89 -9.46 -6.56
CA VAL A 219 7.90 -10.23 -7.28
C VAL A 219 9.21 -10.26 -6.50
N VAL A 220 9.62 -9.10 -5.95
CA VAL A 220 10.85 -8.97 -5.14
C VAL A 220 10.73 -9.80 -3.87
N ALA A 221 9.58 -9.79 -3.20
CA ALA A 221 9.30 -10.60 -2.01
C ALA A 221 9.59 -12.10 -2.21
N ASN A 222 9.54 -12.59 -3.45
CA ASN A 222 9.81 -13.98 -3.80
C ASN A 222 11.24 -14.24 -4.32
N MET A 223 12.07 -13.21 -4.48
CA MET A 223 13.42 -13.28 -5.04
C MET A 223 14.48 -12.90 -4.01
N ASN A 224 15.16 -13.90 -3.44
CA ASN A 224 16.25 -13.65 -2.50
C ASN A 224 17.45 -12.93 -3.16
N GLY A 225 17.65 -11.64 -2.84
CA GLY A 225 18.91 -10.90 -3.05
C GLY A 225 19.13 -10.29 -4.45
N ARG A 226 18.07 -9.98 -5.22
CA ARG A 226 18.17 -9.38 -6.57
C ARG A 226 17.53 -7.98 -6.67
N ASP A 227 17.54 -7.25 -5.57
CA ASP A 227 16.76 -6.02 -5.37
C ASP A 227 17.16 -4.89 -6.32
N SER A 228 18.44 -4.84 -6.73
CA SER A 228 18.96 -3.84 -7.68
C SER A 228 18.53 -4.09 -9.12
N LEU A 229 18.38 -5.36 -9.53
CA LEU A 229 17.96 -5.72 -10.89
C LEU A 229 16.49 -5.36 -11.13
N LEU A 230 15.65 -5.44 -10.09
CA LEU A 230 14.22 -5.12 -10.18
C LEU A 230 13.98 -3.62 -10.32
N ALA A 231 14.76 -2.78 -9.63
CA ALA A 231 14.70 -1.32 -9.83
C ALA A 231 15.09 -0.92 -11.26
N LEU A 232 16.10 -1.59 -11.84
CA LEU A 232 16.52 -1.36 -13.23
C LEU A 232 15.42 -1.75 -14.23
N LEU A 233 14.65 -2.79 -13.93
CA LEU A 233 13.55 -3.29 -14.76
C LEU A 233 12.27 -2.47 -14.59
N ALA A 234 12.07 -1.82 -13.43
CA ALA A 234 10.94 -0.93 -13.18
C ALA A 234 11.07 0.41 -13.92
N LEU A 235 12.29 0.92 -14.09
CA LEU A 235 12.56 2.17 -14.81
C LEU A 235 11.93 2.26 -16.22
N PRO A 236 12.16 1.31 -17.15
CA PRO A 236 11.55 1.37 -18.48
C PRO A 236 10.03 1.24 -18.45
N VAL A 237 9.48 0.55 -17.45
CA VAL A 237 8.04 0.40 -17.26
C VAL A 237 7.41 1.69 -16.71
N LEU A 238 8.12 2.42 -15.85
CA LEU A 238 7.69 3.69 -15.29
C LEU A 238 7.86 4.86 -16.26
N ALA A 239 8.78 4.76 -17.23
CA ALA A 239 9.04 5.79 -18.22
C ALA A 239 7.76 6.34 -18.92
N PRO A 240 6.86 5.52 -19.51
CA PRO A 240 5.64 6.03 -20.14
C PRO A 240 4.72 6.76 -19.15
N LEU A 241 4.62 6.28 -17.91
CA LEU A 241 3.83 6.95 -16.86
C LEU A 241 4.44 8.31 -16.49
N LEU A 242 5.76 8.41 -16.33
CA LEU A 242 6.44 9.66 -16.00
C LEU A 242 6.37 10.68 -17.14
N ILE A 243 6.49 10.23 -18.38
CA ILE A 243 6.32 11.08 -19.56
C ILE A 243 4.89 11.61 -19.61
N GLY A 244 3.89 10.73 -19.45
CA GLY A 244 2.48 11.15 -19.43
C GLY A 244 2.17 12.14 -18.30
N ALA A 245 2.66 11.86 -17.09
CA ALA A 245 2.42 12.69 -15.92
C ALA A 245 3.10 14.05 -16.03
N SER A 246 4.36 14.11 -16.48
CA SER A 246 5.07 15.37 -16.69
C SER A 246 4.41 16.25 -17.76
N ARG A 247 3.98 15.67 -18.88
CA ARG A 247 3.25 16.40 -19.94
C ARG A 247 1.89 16.88 -19.49
N ALA A 248 1.14 16.06 -18.76
CA ALA A 248 -0.15 16.46 -18.23
C ALA A 248 0.00 17.59 -17.19
N THR A 249 0.99 17.51 -16.30
CA THR A 249 1.26 18.55 -15.30
C THR A 249 1.78 19.83 -15.92
N GLU A 250 2.59 19.76 -16.98
CA GLU A 250 3.01 20.91 -17.79
C GLU A 250 1.77 21.66 -18.33
N ALA A 251 0.79 20.94 -18.89
CA ALA A 251 -0.49 21.53 -19.33
C ALA A 251 -1.31 22.13 -18.16
N ALA A 252 -1.24 21.53 -16.97
CA ALA A 252 -1.96 22.01 -15.79
C ALA A 252 -1.39 23.33 -15.24
N PHE A 253 -0.06 23.47 -15.23
CA PHE A 253 0.66 24.67 -14.80
C PHE A 253 0.59 25.83 -15.80
N GLY A 254 -0.07 25.65 -16.95
CA GLY A 254 -0.34 26.72 -17.90
C GLY A 254 0.90 27.23 -18.63
N SER A 255 1.91 26.37 -18.86
CA SER A 255 3.06 26.74 -19.69
C SER A 255 2.62 26.98 -21.15
N GLN A 256 3.27 27.91 -21.85
CA GLN A 256 2.94 28.29 -23.24
C GLN A 256 3.19 27.18 -24.28
N THR A 257 3.62 26.00 -23.85
CA THR A 257 4.09 24.89 -24.69
C THR A 257 3.01 23.86 -25.00
N ILE A 258 1.98 23.72 -24.15
CA ILE A 258 0.99 22.65 -24.24
C ILE A 258 -0.39 23.18 -23.88
N ASP A 259 -1.35 23.02 -24.80
CA ASP A 259 -2.75 23.40 -24.57
C ASP A 259 -3.44 22.48 -23.54
N THR A 260 -4.30 23.06 -22.71
CA THR A 260 -5.10 22.33 -21.69
C THR A 260 -5.96 21.21 -22.27
N ALA A 261 -6.43 21.36 -23.52
CA ALA A 261 -7.19 20.33 -24.22
C ALA A 261 -6.36 19.05 -24.46
N SER A 262 -5.06 19.18 -24.72
CA SER A 262 -4.17 18.05 -24.90
C SER A 262 -3.80 17.37 -23.58
N GLY A 263 -3.91 18.07 -22.44
CA GLY A 263 -3.70 17.52 -21.10
C GLY A 263 -4.60 16.32 -20.78
N TRP A 264 -5.84 16.33 -21.25
CA TRP A 264 -6.79 15.23 -21.05
C TRP A 264 -6.39 13.94 -21.78
N ALA A 265 -5.72 14.04 -22.93
CA ALA A 265 -5.20 12.87 -23.64
C ALA A 265 -4.09 12.17 -22.83
N TRP A 266 -3.23 12.95 -22.17
CA TRP A 266 -2.21 12.42 -21.26
C TRP A 266 -2.82 11.81 -20.01
N VAL A 267 -3.88 12.40 -19.44
CA VAL A 267 -4.64 11.78 -18.34
C VAL A 267 -5.26 10.46 -18.76
N ALA A 268 -5.79 10.35 -19.98
CA ALA A 268 -6.31 9.08 -20.51
C ALA A 268 -5.20 8.02 -20.59
N LEU A 269 -3.99 8.38 -21.03
CA LEU A 269 -2.83 7.48 -21.01
C LEU A 269 -2.51 7.01 -19.59
N LEU A 270 -2.49 7.91 -18.60
CA LEU A 270 -2.25 7.57 -17.20
C LEU A 270 -3.32 6.63 -16.65
N ALA A 271 -4.59 6.89 -16.97
CA ALA A 271 -5.70 6.05 -16.55
C ALA A 271 -5.62 4.64 -17.16
N VAL A 272 -5.32 4.54 -18.45
CA VAL A 272 -5.10 3.24 -19.13
C VAL A 272 -3.95 2.49 -18.48
N PHE A 273 -2.82 3.16 -18.25
CA PHE A 273 -1.67 2.57 -17.57
C PHE A 273 -2.06 2.04 -16.18
N ALA A 274 -2.72 2.86 -15.36
CA ALA A 274 -3.17 2.49 -14.03
C ALA A 274 -4.10 1.27 -14.04
N VAL A 275 -5.05 1.20 -14.98
CA VAL A 275 -5.97 0.07 -15.13
C VAL A 275 -5.22 -1.19 -15.55
N VAL A 276 -4.35 -1.10 -16.56
CA VAL A 276 -3.58 -2.24 -17.08
C VAL A 276 -2.70 -2.85 -15.99
N PHE A 277 -1.93 -2.03 -15.26
CA PHE A 277 -1.06 -2.55 -14.19
C PHE A 277 -1.82 -3.05 -12.96
N SER A 278 -2.96 -2.44 -12.63
CA SER A 278 -3.82 -2.96 -11.56
C SER A 278 -4.43 -4.31 -11.94
N ALA A 279 -4.87 -4.48 -13.20
CA ALA A 279 -5.39 -5.74 -13.71
C ALA A 279 -4.29 -6.81 -13.80
N ALA A 280 -3.12 -6.46 -14.31
CA ALA A 280 -1.96 -7.34 -14.37
C ALA A 280 -1.54 -7.81 -12.96
N GLY A 281 -1.51 -6.91 -11.98
CA GLY A 281 -1.20 -7.26 -10.61
C GLY A 281 -2.25 -8.18 -9.96
N ALA A 282 -3.53 -7.89 -10.16
CA ALA A 282 -4.60 -8.77 -9.70
C ALA A 282 -4.52 -10.17 -10.33
N ALA A 283 -4.22 -10.26 -11.63
CA ALA A 283 -4.05 -11.52 -12.34
C ALA A 283 -2.80 -12.28 -11.90
N ALA A 284 -1.67 -11.60 -11.71
CA ALA A 284 -0.42 -12.23 -11.25
C ALA A 284 -0.57 -12.84 -9.85
N PHE A 285 -1.24 -12.15 -8.93
CA PHE A 285 -1.56 -12.71 -7.60
C PHE A 285 -2.55 -13.87 -7.66
N GLY A 286 -3.46 -13.87 -8.64
CA GLY A 286 -4.34 -15.01 -8.90
C GLY A 286 -3.56 -16.24 -9.37
N ALA A 287 -2.68 -16.07 -10.36
CA ALA A 287 -1.90 -17.15 -10.95
C ALA A 287 -0.84 -17.76 -9.99
N LEU A 288 -0.40 -17.03 -8.97
CA LEU A 288 0.55 -17.54 -7.97
C LEU A 288 -0.06 -18.59 -7.02
N MET A 289 -1.39 -18.74 -7.00
CA MET A 289 -2.12 -19.58 -6.05
C MET A 289 -2.86 -20.76 -6.72
N GLU A 290 -2.78 -20.85 -8.05
CA GLU A 290 -3.18 -22.03 -8.85
C GLU A 290 -1.98 -22.95 -9.08
#